data_AF-A0A0Q0U0S0-F1
#
_entry.id   AF-A0A0Q0U0S0-F1
#
_cell.length_a   1.000
_cell.length_b   1.000
_cell.length_c   1.000
_cell.angle_alpha   90.00
_cell.angle_beta   90.00
_cell.angle_gamma   90.00
#
_symmetry.space_group_name_H-M   'P 1'
#
loop_
_entity.id
_entity.type
_entity.pdbx_description
1 polymer ?
#
loop_
_entity_poly.entity_id
_entity_poly.type
_entity_poly.pdbx_seq_one_letter_code
_entity_poly.pdbx_strand_id
1 'polypeptide(L)' 'MKLLDLEFTNAAGKAQHLKINYVKQGLDEATVRQAMDKLSAAKLFQKDGEDMYVTPKAAQYVETIHEPIFTENN' A
#
# COMPACT_ATOMS: atom_id res chain seq x y z
N MET A 1 9.87 3.76 -11.74
CA MET A 1 8.71 2.84 -11.86
C MET A 1 7.61 3.33 -10.93
N LYS A 2 6.33 3.22 -11.32
CA LYS A 2 5.21 3.60 -10.45
C LYS A 2 4.80 2.42 -9.57
N LEU A 3 4.57 2.68 -8.29
CA LEU A 3 4.01 1.74 -7.33
C LEU A 3 2.59 2.18 -6.95
N LEU A 4 1.76 1.23 -6.52
CA LEU A 4 0.45 1.54 -5.94
C LEU A 4 0.62 1.55 -4.42
N ASP A 5 0.38 2.70 -3.81
CA ASP A 5 0.35 2.86 -2.35
C ASP A 5 -1.10 2.83 -1.88
N LEU A 6 -1.41 1.85 -1.04
CA LEU A 6 -2.72 1.65 -0.43
C LEU A 6 -2.61 2.01 1.06
N GLU A 7 -3.33 3.05 1.47
CA GLU A 7 -3.36 3.50 2.86
C GLU A 7 -4.54 2.89 3.61
N PHE A 8 -4.26 2.34 4.78
CA PHE A 8 -5.24 1.82 5.71
C PHE A 8 -5.04 2.41 7.10
N THR A 9 -6.05 2.26 7.96
CA THR A 9 -5.91 2.43 9.41
C THR A 9 -5.85 1.05 10.07
N ASN A 10 -4.94 0.83 11.02
CA ASN A 10 -4.91 -0.37 11.86
C ASN A 10 -5.93 -0.30 13.01
N ALA A 11 -6.04 -1.37 13.80
CA ALA A 11 -6.95 -1.41 14.96
C ALA A 11 -6.69 -0.29 15.99
N ALA A 12 -5.44 0.15 16.13
CA ALA A 12 -5.03 1.24 17.03
C ALA A 12 -5.20 2.66 16.44
N GLY A 13 -5.83 2.81 15.27
CA GLY A 13 -6.06 4.12 14.65
C GLY A 13 -4.86 4.72 13.91
N LYS A 14 -3.76 3.97 13.74
CA LYS A 14 -2.54 4.41 13.06
C LYS A 14 -2.61 4.11 11.57
N ALA A 15 -2.10 5.03 10.76
CA ALA A 15 -1.97 4.84 9.31
C ALA A 15 -0.96 3.72 9.01
N GLN A 16 -1.30 2.86 8.06
CA GLN A 16 -0.49 1.76 7.56
C GLN A 16 -0.51 1.79 6.03
N HIS A 17 0.66 1.66 5.42
CA HIS A 17 0.81 1.67 3.98
C HIS A 17 1.13 0.27 3.46
N LEU A 18 0.41 -0.16 2.45
CA LEU A 18 0.69 -1.37 1.68
C LEU A 18 1.13 -0.95 0.28
N LYS A 19 2.43 -1.05 0.02
CA LYS A 19 3.05 -0.66 -1.26
C LYS A 19 3.19 -1.87 -2.16
N ILE A 20 2.54 -1.85 -3.30
CA ILE A 20 2.59 -2.90 -4.30
C ILE A 20 3.40 -2.39 -5.50
N ASN A 21 4.48 -3.08 -5.81
CA ASN A 21 5.29 -2.82 -7.01
C ASN A 21 4.68 -3.53 -8.22
N TYR A 22 5.02 -3.08 -9.44
CA TYR A 22 4.60 -3.72 -10.70
C TYR A 22 3.09 -3.75 -10.96
N VAL A 23 2.35 -2.77 -10.44
CA VAL A 23 0.90 -2.72 -10.65
C VAL A 23 0.59 -2.23 -12.06
N LYS A 24 -0.41 -2.87 -12.69
CA LYS A 24 -0.97 -2.39 -13.96
C LYS A 24 -1.44 -0.95 -13.77
N GLN A 25 -0.98 -0.05 -14.63
CA GLN A 25 -1.41 1.34 -14.61
C GLN A 25 -2.83 1.46 -15.18
N GLY A 26 -3.60 2.42 -14.68
CA GLY A 26 -4.98 2.66 -15.12
C GLY A 26 -6.02 1.77 -14.43
N LEU A 27 -5.78 1.39 -13.17
CA LEU A 27 -6.84 0.83 -12.33
C LEU A 27 -7.83 1.95 -11.97
N ASP A 28 -9.12 1.64 -12.08
CA ASP A 28 -10.19 2.54 -11.62
C ASP A 28 -10.40 2.46 -10.10
N GLU A 29 -11.03 3.50 -9.56
CA GLU A 29 -11.31 3.63 -8.12
C GLU A 29 -12.11 2.43 -7.58
N ALA A 30 -13.13 1.97 -8.31
CA ALA A 30 -14.00 0.90 -7.86
C ALA A 30 -13.23 -0.42 -7.68
N THR A 31 -12.37 -0.76 -8.63
CA THR A 31 -11.52 -1.95 -8.61
C THR A 31 -10.55 -1.91 -7.44
N VAL A 32 -9.88 -0.77 -7.23
CA VAL A 32 -8.90 -0.62 -6.15
C VAL A 32 -9.61 -0.66 -4.79
N ARG A 33 -10.73 0.04 -4.64
CA ARG A 33 -11.50 0.07 -3.39
C ARG A 33 -12.04 -1.31 -3.02
N GLN A 34 -12.59 -2.05 -3.99
CA GLN A 34 -13.06 -3.42 -3.76
C GLN A 34 -11.91 -4.36 -3.36
N ALA A 35 -10.72 -4.18 -3.93
CA ALA A 35 -9.54 -4.95 -3.53
C ALA A 35 -9.12 -4.63 -2.09
N MET A 36 -9.10 -3.35 -1.70
CA MET A 36 -8.80 -2.93 -0.33
C MET A 36 -9.82 -3.47 0.68
N ASP A 37 -11.11 -3.46 0.34
CA ASP A 37 -12.17 -4.01 1.19
C ASP A 37 -11.98 -5.53 1.40
N LYS A 38 -11.61 -6.26 0.34
CA LYS A 38 -11.28 -7.70 0.42
C LYS A 38 -10.05 -7.96 1.30
N LEU A 39 -9.01 -7.14 1.17
CA LEU A 39 -7.80 -7.26 2.00
C LEU A 39 -8.09 -7.05 3.48
N SER A 40 -8.92 -6.06 3.81
CA SER A 40 -9.36 -5.82 5.18
C SER A 40 -10.20 -6.98 5.73
N ALA A 41 -11.19 -7.44 4.96
CA ALA A 41 -12.05 -8.55 5.36
C ALA A 41 -11.28 -9.86 5.57
N ALA A 42 -10.21 -10.08 4.81
CA ALA A 42 -9.40 -11.29 4.90
C ALA A 42 -8.50 -11.34 6.14
N LYS A 43 -8.24 -10.20 6.82
CA LYS A 43 -7.43 -10.12 8.04
C LYS A 43 -6.09 -10.86 7.96
N LEU A 44 -5.46 -10.79 6.79
CA LEU A 44 -4.26 -11.59 6.46
C LEU A 44 -3.00 -11.12 7.19
N PHE A 45 -3.01 -9.90 7.72
CA PHE A 45 -1.83 -9.26 8.28
C PHE A 45 -2.12 -8.79 9.70
N GLN A 46 -1.43 -9.42 10.64
CA GLN A 46 -1.48 -9.09 12.05
C GLN A 46 -0.08 -8.82 12.56
N LYS A 47 0.03 -7.82 13.44
CA LYS A 47 1.26 -7.53 14.16
C LYS A 47 0.91 -7.35 15.63
N ASP A 48 1.64 -8.06 16.49
CA ASP A 48 1.41 -8.04 17.94
C ASP A 48 -0.04 -8.39 18.34
N GLY A 49 -0.71 -9.21 17.53
CA GLY A 49 -2.12 -9.60 17.72
C GLY A 49 -3.15 -8.58 17.22
N GLU A 50 -2.72 -7.46 16.62
CA GLU A 50 -3.60 -6.45 16.04
C GLU A 50 -3.63 -6.54 14.51
N ASP A 51 -4.84 -6.39 13.93
CA ASP A 51 -5.04 -6.31 12.49
C ASP A 51 -4.38 -5.03 11.93
N MET A 52 -3.50 -5.18 10.95
CA MET A 52 -2.72 -4.06 10.39
C MET A 52 -3.52 -3.23 9.37
N TYR A 53 -4.36 -3.86 8.55
CA TYR A 53 -5.06 -3.22 7.44
C TYR A 53 -6.58 -3.30 7.64
N VAL A 54 -7.13 -2.48 8.55
CA VAL A 54 -8.55 -2.56 8.95
C VAL A 54 -9.43 -1.66 8.09
N THR A 55 -9.13 -0.37 7.99
CA THR A 55 -10.01 0.58 7.29
C THR A 55 -9.30 1.15 6.08
N PRO A 56 -9.76 0.90 4.84
CA PRO A 56 -9.25 1.56 3.65
C PRO A 56 -9.41 3.08 3.74
N LYS A 57 -8.35 3.83 3.51
CA LYS A 57 -8.34 5.31 3.59
C LYS A 57 -8.09 5.97 2.24
N ALA A 58 -7.06 5.53 1.54
CA ALA A 58 -6.66 6.12 0.26
C ALA A 58 -5.92 5.11 -0.61
N ALA A 59 -5.89 5.39 -1.91
CA ALA A 59 -5.06 4.68 -2.87
C ALA A 59 -4.46 5.68 -3.85
N GLN A 60 -3.16 5.57 -4.11
CA GLN A 60 -2.46 6.49 -5.00
C GLN A 60 -1.31 5.80 -5.74
N TYR A 61 -1.06 6.25 -6.97
CA TYR A 61 0.15 5.88 -7.69
C TYR A 61 1.29 6.78 -7.24
N VAL A 62 2.38 6.19 -6.76
CA VAL A 62 3.58 6.90 -6.35
C VAL A 62 4.70 6.60 -7.34
N GLU A 63 5.40 7.64 -7.76
CA GLU A 63 6.61 7.52 -8.56
C GLU A 63 7.83 7.83 -7.70
N THR A 64 8.76 6.89 -7.60
CA THR A 64 10.02 7.09 -6.88
C THR A 64 11.11 7.39 -7.90
N ILE A 65 11.72 8.57 -7.75
CA ILE A 65 12.87 9.01 -8.54
C ILE A 65 14.11 8.85 -7.66
N HIS A 66 15.07 8.04 -8.12
CA HIS A 66 16.35 7.87 -7.44
C HIS A 66 17.38 8.74 -8.16
N GLU A 67 17.87 9.77 -7.48
CA GLU A 67 18.98 10.61 -7.95
C GLU A 67 20.23 10.24 -7.15
N PRO A 68 21.02 9.25 -7.61
CA PRO A 68 22.20 8.80 -6.88
C PRO A 68 23.26 9.92 -6.87
N ILE A 69 23.68 10.32 -5.67
CA ILE A 69 24.74 11.31 -5.47
C ILE A 69 26.13 10.65 -5.59
N PHE A 70 26.23 9.37 -5.23
CA PHE A 70 27.45 8.57 -5.36
C PHE A 70 27.07 7.08 -5.47
N THR A 71 27.79 6.32 -6.30
CA THR A 71 27.64 4.86 -6.41
C THR A 71 29.04 4.26 -6.35
N GLU A 72 29.33 3.49 -5.30
CA GLU A 72 30.58 2.77 -5.17
C GLU A 72 30.42 1.41 -5.88
N ASN A 73 31.10 1.23 -7.00
CA ASN A 73 31.12 -0.06 -7.71
C ASN A 73 32.13 -0.97 -6.99
N ASN A 74 31.65 -2.10 -6.47
CA ASN A 74 32.49 -3.18 -5.95
C ASN A 74 32.80 -4.18 -7.06
#